data_AF-A0A960VE32-F1
#
_entry.id   AF-A0A960VE32-F1
#
_cell.length_a   1.000
_cell.length_b   1.000
_cell.length_c   1.000
_cell.angle_alpha   90.00
_cell.angle_beta   90.00
_cell.angle_gamma   90.00
#
_symmetry.space_group_name_H-M   'P 1'
#
loop_
_entity.id
_entity.type
_entity.pdbx_description
1 polymer ?
#
loop_
_entity_poly.entity_id
_entity_poly.type
_entity_poly.pdbx_seq_one_letter_code
_entity_poly.pdbx_strand_id
1 'polypeptide(L)'
;METIDWYESQSLGLGKKFYNQLSNCLIQISEFPNLYPELYKNYRRALLNQFPYFVFYSIQESQKVIQIFGVLHTSRNPQIWKTRKGI
;
A
#
# COMPACT_ATOMS: atom_id res chain seq x y z
N MET A 1 -11.50 10.66 -1.32
CA MET A 1 -12.08 9.85 -0.24
C MET A 1 -12.91 8.68 -0.77
N GLU A 2 -13.15 8.58 -2.09
CA GLU A 2 -13.96 7.54 -2.74
C GLU A 2 -13.69 6.09 -2.29
N THR A 3 -12.44 5.69 -2.01
CA THR A 3 -12.12 4.36 -1.46
C THR A 3 -12.68 4.13 -0.05
N ILE A 4 -12.59 5.14 0.82
CA ILE A 4 -13.11 5.07 2.21
C ILE A 4 -14.63 4.98 2.16
N ASP A 5 -15.26 5.82 1.35
CA ASP A 5 -16.72 5.86 1.18
C ASP A 5 -17.24 4.54 0.58
N TRP A 6 -16.51 3.97 -0.39
CA TRP A 6 -16.80 2.66 -0.93
C TRP A 6 -16.76 1.58 0.16
N TYR A 7 -15.69 1.50 0.95
CA TYR A 7 -15.60 0.52 2.03
C TYR A 7 -16.67 0.71 3.09
N GLU A 8 -16.97 1.95 3.48
CA GLU A 8 -18.03 2.26 4.45
C GLU A 8 -19.41 1.84 3.94
N SER A 9 -19.66 1.97 2.64
CA SER A 9 -20.89 1.47 2.00
C SER A 9 -20.99 -0.06 1.99
N GLN A 10 -19.87 -0.78 2.01
CA GLN A 10 -19.87 -2.26 2.04
C GLN A 10 -20.20 -2.80 3.43
N SER A 11 -19.71 -2.14 4.48
CA SER A 11 -20.02 -2.48 5.88
C SER A 11 -19.70 -1.29 6.76
N LEU A 12 -20.59 -1.01 7.71
CA LEU A 12 -20.38 0.01 8.73
C LEU A 12 -19.02 -0.17 9.42
N GLY A 13 -18.24 0.90 9.47
CA GLY A 13 -16.92 0.97 10.10
C GLY A 13 -15.76 0.43 9.26
N LEU A 14 -16.00 -0.12 8.06
CA LEU A 14 -14.94 -0.67 7.21
C LEU A 14 -14.10 0.44 6.55
N GLY A 15 -14.71 1.58 6.20
CA GLY A 15 -13.97 2.75 5.71
C GLY A 15 -13.06 3.32 6.80
N LYS A 16 -13.54 3.38 8.04
CA LYS A 16 -12.72 3.76 9.21
C LYS A 16 -11.56 2.80 9.43
N LYS A 17 -11.77 1.48 9.30
CA LYS A 17 -10.69 0.48 9.39
C LYS A 17 -9.62 0.70 8.31
N PHE A 18 -10.03 0.94 7.07
CA PHE A 18 -9.10 1.25 5.98
C PHE A 18 -8.25 2.49 6.30
N TYR A 19 -8.91 3.58 6.71
CA TYR A 19 -8.22 4.81 7.09
C TYR A 19 -7.21 4.59 8.22
N ASN A 20 -7.62 3.91 9.29
CA ASN A 20 -6.73 3.64 10.43
C ASN A 20 -5.52 2.81 10.01
N GLN A 21 -5.71 1.79 9.18
CA GLN A 21 -4.61 0.96 8.72
C GLN A 21 -3.64 1.71 7.80
N LEU A 22 -4.17 2.55 6.90
CA LEU A 22 -3.35 3.42 6.05
C LEU A 22 -2.54 4.41 6.89
N SER A 23 -3.18 5.09 7.84
CA SER A 23 -2.53 6.04 8.75
C SER A 23 -1.42 5.38 9.56
N ASN A 24 -1.68 4.20 10.15
CA ASN A 24 -0.68 3.46 10.89
C ASN A 24 0.51 3.04 10.01
N CYS A 25 0.25 2.62 8.77
CA CYS A 25 1.30 2.28 7.81
C CYS A 25 2.17 3.49 7.48
N LEU A 26 1.57 4.68 7.28
CA LEU A 26 2.31 5.92 7.04
C LEU A 26 3.18 6.33 8.24
N ILE A 27 2.66 6.20 9.46
CA ILE A 27 3.43 6.44 10.69
C ILE A 27 4.63 5.48 10.76
N GLN A 28 4.42 4.18 10.53
CA GLN A 28 5.49 3.19 10.51
C GLN A 28 6.55 3.48 9.45
N ILE A 29 6.15 3.93 8.26
CA ILE A 29 7.10 4.35 7.22
C ILE A 29 7.90 5.57 7.69
N SER A 30 7.27 6.53 8.37
CA SER A 30 7.96 7.74 8.85
C SER A 30 8.96 7.45 9.97
N GLU A 31 8.64 6.56 10.90
CA GLU A 31 9.51 6.21 12.04
C GLU A 31 10.57 5.18 11.64
N PHE A 32 10.20 4.20 10.81
CA PHE A 32 11.03 3.07 10.41
C PHE A 32 10.99 2.87 8.89
N PRO A 33 11.55 3.80 8.09
CA PRO A 33 11.43 3.74 6.64
C PRO A 33 12.06 2.48 6.02
N ASN A 34 13.05 1.89 6.70
CA ASN A 34 13.73 0.65 6.29
C ASN A 34 13.01 -0.64 6.71
N LEU A 35 11.86 -0.55 7.39
CA LEU A 35 11.10 -1.71 7.90
C LEU A 35 10.63 -2.64 6.78
N TYR A 36 10.21 -2.08 5.64
CA TYR A 36 9.70 -2.85 4.50
C TYR A 36 10.84 -3.17 3.52
N PRO A 37 10.83 -4.36 2.89
CA PRO A 37 11.91 -4.76 1.99
C PRO A 37 12.03 -3.83 0.78
N GLU A 38 13.26 -3.61 0.36
CA GLU A 38 13.57 -2.96 -0.90
C GLU A 38 13.22 -3.88 -2.07
N LEU A 39 12.52 -3.33 -3.06
CA LEU A 39 12.19 -4.03 -4.29
C LEU A 39 13.25 -3.81 -5.37
N TYR A 40 13.65 -2.55 -5.57
CA TYR A 40 14.60 -2.14 -6.61
C TYR A 40 15.03 -0.70 -6.36
N LYS A 41 16.31 -0.33 -6.51
CA LYS A 41 16.81 1.07 -6.47
C LYS A 41 16.17 1.94 -5.37
N ASN A 42 16.19 1.50 -4.12
CA ASN A 42 15.57 2.17 -2.95
C ASN A 42 14.04 2.31 -2.97
N TYR A 43 13.35 1.74 -3.94
CA TYR A 43 11.89 1.66 -3.94
C TYR A 43 11.41 0.54 -3.02
N ARG A 44 10.39 0.85 -2.22
CA ARG A 44 9.83 -0.02 -1.19
C ARG A 44 8.31 -0.06 -1.31
N ARG A 45 7.74 -1.16 -0.81
CA ARG A 45 6.30 -1.39 -0.79
C ARG A 45 5.84 -1.84 0.58
N ALA A 46 4.96 -1.07 1.19
CA ALA A 46 4.30 -1.43 2.44
C ALA A 46 2.87 -1.92 2.16
N LEU A 47 2.60 -3.20 2.46
CA LEU A 47 1.27 -3.80 2.25
C LEU A 47 0.33 -3.41 3.40
N LEU A 48 -0.91 -3.08 3.06
CA LEU A 48 -1.98 -2.92 4.03
C LEU A 48 -2.62 -4.29 4.27
N ASN A 49 -2.07 -5.14 5.15
CA ASN A 49 -2.45 -6.56 5.34
C ASN A 49 -3.95 -6.95 5.32
N GLN A 50 -4.91 -6.07 5.64
CA GLN A 50 -6.35 -6.39 5.61
C GLN A 50 -7.06 -5.86 4.36
N PHE A 51 -6.35 -5.10 3.54
CA PHE A 51 -6.87 -4.46 2.34
C PHE A 51 -5.97 -4.77 1.15
N PRO A 52 -6.54 -4.95 -0.04
CA PRO A 52 -5.77 -5.16 -1.26
C PRO A 52 -5.10 -3.85 -1.73
N TYR A 53 -4.31 -3.21 -0.88
CA TYR A 53 -3.62 -1.95 -1.15
C TYR A 53 -2.20 -1.97 -0.59
N PHE A 54 -1.34 -1.14 -1.17
CA PHE A 54 0.01 -0.89 -0.69
C PHE A 54 0.44 0.54 -0.85
N VAL A 55 1.32 1.01 0.03
CA VAL A 55 2.01 2.30 -0.10
C VAL A 55 3.31 2.07 -0.87
N PHE A 56 3.48 2.79 -1.98
CA PHE A 56 4.72 2.79 -2.76
C PHE A 56 5.54 4.04 -2.41
N TYR A 57 6.78 3.83 -1.97
CA TYR A 57 7.64 4.91 -1.51
C TYR A 57 9.12 4.63 -1.78
N SER A 58 9.95 5.66 -1.69
CA SER A 58 11.42 5.53 -1.68
C SER A 58 12.04 6.36 -0.57
N ILE A 59 13.29 6.04 -0.24
CA ILE A 59 14.08 6.74 0.78
C ILE A 59 15.22 7.47 0.07
N GLN A 60 15.33 8.77 0.30
CA GLN A 60 16.45 9.59 -0.14
C GLN A 60 17.36 9.87 1.05
N GLU A 61 18.30 8.97 1.33
CA GLU A 61 19.13 9.01 2.54
C GLU A 61 19.91 10.31 2.69
N SER A 62 20.51 10.81 1.60
CA SER A 62 21.28 12.06 1.61
C SER A 62 20.47 13.29 2.01
N GLN A 63 19.16 13.28 1.72
CA GLN A 63 18.25 14.38 2.04
C GLN A 63 17.40 14.11 3.28
N LYS A 64 17.50 12.89 3.86
CA LYS A 64 16.61 12.41 4.94
C LYS A 64 15.13 12.58 4.62
N VAL A 65 14.77 12.39 3.35
CA VAL A 65 13.38 12.53 2.86
C VAL A 65 12.84 11.17 2.48
N ILE A 66 11.57 10.93 2.83
CA ILE A 66 10.79 9.80 2.35
C ILE A 66 9.83 10.32 1.30
N GLN A 67 9.93 9.78 0.08
CA GLN A 67 9.05 10.16 -1.01
C GLN A 67 7.97 9.10 -1.18
N ILE A 68 6.70 9.51 -0.99
CA ILE A 68 5.54 8.64 -1.22
C ILE A 68 5.03 8.89 -2.63
N PHE A 69 5.03 7.84 -3.46
CA PHE A 69 4.53 7.91 -4.83
C PHE A 69 3.01 7.68 -4.92
N GLY A 70 2.46 6.90 -3.98
CA GLY A 70 1.02 6.72 -3.88
C GLY A 70 0.59 5.46 -3.14
N VAL A 71 -0.72 5.35 -2.94
CA VAL A 71 -1.40 4.18 -2.39
C VAL A 71 -2.09 3.44 -3.54
N LEU A 72 -1.67 2.21 -3.82
CA LEU A 72 -2.04 1.47 -5.02
C LEU A 72 -2.76 0.17 -4.65
N HIS A 73 -3.84 -0.15 -5.37
CA HIS A 73 -4.54 -1.43 -5.23
C HIS A 73 -3.65 -2.58 -5.72
N THR A 74 -3.56 -3.67 -4.96
CA THR A 74 -2.74 -4.85 -5.27
C THR A 74 -3.20 -5.55 -6.55
N SER A 75 -4.48 -5.43 -6.91
CA SER A 75 -5.05 -6.01 -8.13
C SER A 75 -4.99 -5.07 -9.35
N ARG A 76 -3.94 -4.27 -9.52
CA ARG A 76 -3.65 -3.67 -10.84
C ARG A 76 -2.85 -4.63 -11.74
N ASN A 77 -3.22 -5.93 -11.72
CA ASN A 77 -3.17 -6.88 -12.87
C ASN A 77 -3.77 -8.29 -12.57
N PRO A 78 -5.10 -8.48 -12.44
CA PRO A 78 -5.73 -9.80 -12.41
C PRO A 78 -5.90 -10.45 -13.81
N GLN A 79 -5.66 -9.71 -14.90
CA GLN A 79 -5.77 -10.24 -16.27
C GLN A 79 -4.56 -11.07 -16.73
N ILE A 80 -3.39 -10.95 -16.07
CA ILE A 80 -2.18 -11.71 -16.46
C ILE A 80 -2.20 -13.14 -15.90
N TRP A 81 -3.03 -13.45 -14.90
CA TRP A 81 -3.07 -14.78 -14.28
C TRP A 81 -3.97 -15.80 -15.00
N LYS A 82 -4.80 -15.36 -15.96
CA LYS A 82 -5.66 -16.29 -16.72
C LYS A 82 -4.97 -16.96 -17.93
N THR A 83 -3.70 -16.68 -18.18
CA THR A 83 -2.92 -17.36 -19.23
C THR A 83 -1.83 -18.26 -18.66
N ARG A 84 -2.19 -19.10 -17.69
CA ARG A 84 -1.51 -20.38 -17.48
C ARG A 84 -2.50 -21.50 -17.74
N LYS A 85 -2.68 -21.82 -19.03
CA LYS A 85 -3.05 -23.17 -19.45
C LYS A 85 -1.97 -24.11 -18.95
N GLY A 86 -2.38 -25.18 -18.29
CA GLY A 86 -1.52 -26.29 -17.93
C GLY A 86 -1.89 -26.88 -16.58
N ILE A 87 -3.04 -27.58 -16.54
CA ILE A 87 -3.14 -29.03 -16.28
C ILE A 87 -4.19 -29.55 -17.26
#